data_AF-A0A6L4Z2K4-F1
#
_entry.id   AF-A0A6L4Z2K4-F1
#
_cell.length_a   1.000
_cell.length_b   1.000
_cell.length_c   1.000
_cell.angle_alpha   90.00
_cell.angle_beta   90.00
_cell.angle_gamma   90.00
#
_symmetry.space_group_name_H-M   'P 1'
#
loop_
_entity.id
_entity.type
_entity.pdbx_description
1 polymer ?
#
loop_
_entity_poly.entity_id
_entity_poly.type
_entity_poly.pdbx_seq_one_letter_code
_entity_poly.pdbx_strand_id
1 'polypeptide(L)'
;LDLREAKRAISEYSKATSDTRGKLDLMLTYIETGVNFIQSYGDGPESLYDSMLSLLQDAVKIFQSPEGLDFYFEFKHRLNILVWKAENTGYGFGDDVESLITELKISMGKD
;
A
#
# COMPACT_ATOMS: atom_id res chain seq x y z
N LEU A 1 -3.84 17.21 4.36
CA LEU A 1 -3.43 16.28 3.29
C LEU A 1 -4.64 16.04 2.41
N ASP A 2 -4.62 16.42 1.13
CA ASP A 2 -5.73 16.09 0.23
C ASP A 2 -5.47 14.74 -0.43
N LEU A 3 -6.16 13.74 0.10
CA LEU A 3 -6.01 12.34 -0.29
C LEU A 3 -6.58 12.07 -1.70
N ARG A 4 -7.58 12.84 -2.13
CA ARG A 4 -8.16 12.70 -3.48
C ARG A 4 -7.19 13.20 -4.53
N GLU A 5 -6.55 14.34 -4.28
CA GLU A 5 -5.51 14.87 -5.15
C GLU A 5 -4.29 13.97 -5.21
N ALA A 6 -3.90 13.33 -4.09
CA ALA A 6 -2.79 12.37 -4.10
C ALA A 6 -3.08 11.13 -4.96
N LYS A 7 -4.28 10.52 -4.85
CA LYS A 7 -4.66 9.39 -5.73
C LYS A 7 -4.75 9.81 -7.19
N ARG A 8 -5.23 11.03 -7.45
CA ARG A 8 -5.25 11.60 -8.81
C ARG A 8 -3.83 11.74 -9.38
N ALA A 9 -2.89 12.29 -8.60
CA ALA A 9 -1.50 12.43 -9.01
C ALA A 9 -0.84 11.07 -9.32
N ILE A 10 -1.13 10.03 -8.54
CA ILE A 10 -0.68 8.65 -8.82
C ILE A 10 -1.22 8.16 -10.17
N SER A 11 -2.51 8.41 -10.44
CA SER A 11 -3.14 8.01 -11.71
C SER A 11 -2.55 8.78 -12.91
N GLU A 12 -2.35 10.09 -12.77
CA GLU A 12 -1.75 10.94 -13.81
C GLU A 12 -0.29 10.55 -14.07
N TYR A 13 0.50 10.30 -13.01
CA TYR A 13 1.85 9.77 -13.13
C TYR A 13 1.89 8.47 -13.93
N SER A 14 1.08 7.48 -13.52
CA SER A 14 1.02 6.17 -14.17
C SER A 14 0.66 6.27 -15.65
N LYS A 15 -0.21 7.20 -16.04
CA LYS A 15 -0.59 7.41 -17.44
C LYS A 15 0.51 8.08 -18.27
N ALA A 16 1.30 8.97 -17.65
CA ALA A 16 2.32 9.74 -18.34
C ALA A 16 3.63 8.95 -18.54
N THR A 17 3.98 8.08 -17.60
CA THR A 17 5.31 7.44 -17.56
C THR A 17 5.31 5.97 -17.92
N SER A 18 4.18 5.26 -17.74
CA SER A 18 4.13 3.80 -17.74
C SER A 18 5.16 3.16 -16.77
N ASP A 19 5.61 3.90 -15.76
CA ASP A 19 6.60 3.45 -14.78
C ASP A 19 5.91 2.70 -13.63
N THR A 20 5.89 1.37 -13.74
CA THR A 20 5.34 0.47 -12.73
C THR A 20 6.02 0.62 -11.37
N ARG A 21 7.35 0.78 -11.34
CA ARG A 21 8.12 0.88 -10.09
C ARG A 21 7.81 2.18 -9.36
N GLY A 22 7.80 3.30 -10.08
CA GLY A 22 7.41 4.60 -9.52
C GLY A 22 5.95 4.64 -9.09
N LYS A 23 5.04 3.97 -9.81
CA LYS A 23 3.64 3.83 -9.39
C LYS A 23 3.52 3.10 -8.06
N LEU A 24 4.18 1.94 -7.91
CA LEU A 24 4.23 1.17 -6.66
C LEU A 24 4.79 2.01 -5.51
N ASP A 25 5.87 2.75 -5.77
CA ASP A 25 6.50 3.63 -4.79
C ASP A 25 5.55 4.72 -4.29
N LEU A 26 4.83 5.38 -5.19
CA LEU A 26 3.86 6.42 -4.82
C LEU A 26 2.64 5.84 -4.08
N MET A 27 2.15 4.66 -4.50
CA MET A 27 1.04 3.99 -3.83
C MET A 27 1.38 3.63 -2.38
N LEU A 28 2.55 3.05 -2.15
CA LEU A 28 3.00 2.71 -0.79
C LEU A 28 3.26 3.98 0.04
N THR A 29 3.80 5.04 -0.57
CA THR A 29 4.04 6.32 0.11
C THR A 29 2.73 6.94 0.60
N TYR A 30 1.67 6.86 -0.20
CA TYR A 30 0.34 7.30 0.18
C TYR A 30 -0.16 6.55 1.43
N ILE A 31 -0.06 5.22 1.41
CA ILE A 31 -0.54 4.36 2.50
C ILE A 31 0.25 4.64 3.79
N GLU A 32 1.57 4.67 3.69
CA GLU A 32 2.46 4.96 4.83
C GLU A 32 2.21 6.34 5.43
N THR A 33 1.94 7.34 4.59
CA THR A 33 1.59 8.68 5.05
C THR A 33 0.28 8.66 5.85
N GLY A 34 -0.72 7.92 5.38
CA GLY A 34 -1.98 7.74 6.10
C GLY A 34 -1.82 7.00 7.43
N VAL A 35 -1.06 5.91 7.45
CA VAL A 35 -0.74 5.18 8.69
C VAL A 35 0.01 6.05 9.68
N ASN A 36 1.06 6.76 9.24
CA ASN A 36 1.80 7.68 10.11
C ASN A 36 0.90 8.82 10.64
N PHE A 37 -0.04 9.32 9.83
CA PHE A 37 -1.01 10.31 10.26
C PHE A 37 -1.88 9.77 11.40
N ILE A 38 -2.44 8.56 11.24
CA ILE A 38 -3.28 7.93 12.27
C ILE A 38 -2.49 7.69 13.56
N GLN A 39 -1.26 7.16 13.45
CA GLN A 39 -0.39 6.97 14.61
C GLN A 39 -0.04 8.27 15.34
N SER A 40 0.08 9.38 14.62
CA SER A 40 0.51 10.68 15.18
C SER A 40 -0.65 11.48 15.77
N TYR A 41 -1.84 11.39 15.17
CA TYR A 41 -2.96 12.29 15.45
C TYR A 41 -4.23 11.56 15.93
N GLY A 42 -4.22 10.24 15.97
CA GLY A 42 -5.37 9.41 16.34
C GLY A 42 -6.25 9.07 15.15
N ASP A 43 -7.48 8.66 15.45
CA ASP A 43 -8.40 8.06 14.48
C ASP A 43 -8.68 8.97 13.26
N GLY A 44 -8.77 8.35 12.09
CA GLY A 44 -9.16 8.99 10.84
C GLY A 44 -10.63 8.70 10.49
N PRO A 45 -11.19 9.36 9.46
CA PRO A 45 -12.48 8.92 8.92
C PRO A 45 -12.34 7.51 8.33
N GLU A 46 -13.33 6.62 8.52
CA GLU A 46 -13.36 5.25 7.98
C GLU A 46 -12.94 5.17 6.50
N SER A 47 -13.42 6.12 5.68
CA SER A 47 -13.06 6.26 4.27
C SER A 47 -11.55 6.38 3.96
N LEU A 48 -10.73 6.82 4.92
CA LEU A 48 -9.27 6.85 4.80
C LEU A 48 -8.72 5.43 4.80
N TYR A 49 -9.17 4.60 5.74
CA TYR A 49 -8.79 3.18 5.86
C TYR A 49 -9.19 2.41 4.60
N ASP A 50 -10.45 2.55 4.16
CA ASP A 50 -10.96 1.95 2.92
C ASP A 50 -10.10 2.36 1.71
N SER A 51 -9.77 3.65 1.62
CA SER A 51 -8.99 4.16 0.51
C SER A 51 -7.55 3.63 0.50
N MET A 52 -6.92 3.48 1.67
CA MET A 52 -5.58 2.90 1.78
C MET A 52 -5.61 1.40 1.45
N LEU A 53 -6.60 0.68 1.96
CA LEU A 53 -6.74 -0.76 1.73
C LEU A 53 -7.00 -1.06 0.25
N SER A 54 -7.90 -0.32 -0.38
CA SER A 54 -8.13 -0.42 -1.83
C SER A 54 -6.85 -0.18 -2.64
N LEU A 55 -6.03 0.80 -2.24
CA LEU A 55 -4.77 1.09 -2.94
C LEU A 55 -3.73 -0.02 -2.70
N LEU A 56 -3.70 -0.61 -1.50
CA LEU A 56 -2.83 -1.75 -1.20
C LEU A 56 -3.23 -2.98 -2.02
N GLN A 57 -4.52 -3.28 -2.14
CA GLN A 57 -5.02 -4.37 -2.98
C GLN A 57 -4.59 -4.21 -4.44
N ASP A 58 -4.63 -2.98 -4.97
CA ASP A 58 -4.15 -2.71 -6.33
C ASP A 58 -2.62 -2.86 -6.43
N ALA A 59 -1.85 -2.47 -5.41
CA ALA A 59 -0.41 -2.68 -5.38
C ALA A 59 -0.06 -4.17 -5.33
N VAL A 60 -0.77 -4.98 -4.53
CA VAL A 60 -0.61 -6.43 -4.45
C VAL A 60 -0.83 -7.08 -5.81
N LYS A 61 -1.89 -6.69 -6.53
CA LYS A 61 -2.14 -7.19 -7.91
C LYS A 61 -1.01 -6.85 -8.86
N ILE A 62 -0.40 -5.67 -8.73
CA ILE A 62 0.77 -5.29 -9.54
C ILE A 62 1.97 -6.17 -9.17
N PHE A 63 2.27 -6.37 -7.88
CA PHE A 63 3.37 -7.26 -7.48
C PHE A 63 3.19 -8.71 -7.98
N GLN A 64 1.95 -9.17 -8.09
CA GLN A 64 1.60 -10.48 -8.63
C GLN A 64 1.59 -10.56 -10.17
N SER A 65 1.72 -9.43 -10.86
CA SER A 65 1.77 -9.40 -12.31
C SER A 65 3.19 -9.71 -12.84
N PRO A 66 3.34 -10.16 -14.09
CA PRO A 66 4.64 -10.38 -14.70
C PRO A 66 5.56 -9.15 -14.65
N GLU A 67 4.99 -7.94 -14.75
CA GLU A 67 5.72 -6.67 -14.73
C GLU A 67 6.14 -6.24 -13.32
N GLY A 68 5.45 -6.71 -12.27
CA GLY A 68 5.73 -6.33 -10.89
C GLY A 68 6.52 -7.35 -10.08
N LEU A 69 6.69 -8.58 -10.60
CA LEU A 69 7.36 -9.67 -9.91
C LEU A 69 8.79 -9.33 -9.50
N ASP A 70 9.53 -8.62 -10.36
CA ASP A 70 10.89 -8.18 -10.07
C ASP A 70 10.94 -7.12 -8.96
N PHE A 71 9.89 -6.30 -8.82
CA PHE A 71 9.83 -5.24 -7.80
C PHE A 71 9.47 -5.77 -6.41
N TYR A 72 8.81 -6.92 -6.28
CA TYR A 72 8.46 -7.45 -4.96
C TYR A 72 9.68 -7.53 -4.03
N PHE A 73 10.83 -7.99 -4.52
CA PHE A 73 12.03 -8.10 -3.71
C PHE A 73 12.62 -6.75 -3.29
N GLU A 74 12.45 -5.71 -4.11
CA GLU A 74 12.84 -4.34 -3.78
C GLU A 74 11.98 -3.78 -2.65
N PHE A 75 10.68 -4.04 -2.68
CA PHE A 75 9.71 -3.47 -1.73
C PHE A 75 9.41 -4.35 -0.51
N LYS A 76 9.86 -5.62 -0.46
CA LYS A 76 9.52 -6.57 0.61
C LYS A 76 9.78 -6.04 2.03
N HIS A 77 10.90 -5.34 2.23
CA HIS A 77 11.26 -4.81 3.54
C HIS A 77 10.31 -3.69 3.96
N ARG A 78 9.96 -2.83 3.00
CA ARG A 78 9.00 -1.75 3.18
C ARG A 78 7.60 -2.29 3.49
N LEU A 79 7.16 -3.34 2.79
CA LEU A 79 5.89 -4.03 3.08
C LEU A 79 5.86 -4.61 4.51
N ASN A 80 6.95 -5.21 4.98
CA ASN A 80 7.04 -5.70 6.36
C ASN A 80 6.95 -4.57 7.40
N ILE A 81 7.60 -3.42 7.13
CA ILE A 81 7.47 -2.24 7.98
C ILE A 81 6.02 -1.74 7.99
N LEU A 82 5.35 -1.75 6.84
CA LEU A 82 3.94 -1.34 6.74
C LEU A 82 3.04 -2.22 7.61
N VAL A 83 3.20 -3.56 7.59
CA VAL A 83 2.45 -4.47 8.49
C VAL A 83 2.65 -4.07 9.95
N TRP A 84 3.91 -3.93 10.38
CA TRP A 84 4.23 -3.56 11.76
C TRP A 84 3.66 -2.20 12.16
N LYS A 85 3.66 -1.21 11.26
CA LYS A 85 3.08 0.11 11.54
C LYS A 85 1.55 0.11 11.53
N ALA A 86 0.93 -0.72 10.69
CA ALA A 86 -0.52 -0.84 10.62
C ALA A 86 -1.10 -1.64 11.80
N GLU A 87 -0.25 -2.36 12.56
CA GLU A 87 -0.66 -3.11 13.73
C GLU A 87 -1.46 -2.23 14.71
N ASN A 88 -2.56 -2.75 15.25
CA ASN A 88 -3.45 -2.06 16.19
C ASN A 88 -4.07 -0.75 15.63
N THR A 89 -4.13 -0.60 14.31
CA THR A 89 -4.85 0.49 13.65
C THR A 89 -6.34 0.14 13.54
N GLY A 90 -7.22 1.14 13.72
CA GLY A 90 -8.68 0.95 13.84
C GLY A 90 -9.36 0.28 12.64
N TYR A 91 -10.64 -0.09 12.83
CA TYR A 91 -11.52 -0.66 11.80
C TYR A 91 -11.05 -1.99 11.18
N GLY A 92 -10.19 -2.76 11.85
CA GLY A 92 -9.63 -4.00 11.31
C GLY A 92 -8.58 -3.78 10.21
N PHE A 93 -8.19 -2.51 9.96
CA PHE A 93 -7.25 -2.16 8.91
C PHE A 93 -5.89 -2.86 9.07
N GLY A 94 -5.39 -2.98 10.31
CA GLY A 94 -4.15 -3.70 10.58
C GLY A 94 -4.20 -5.17 10.15
N ASP A 95 -5.30 -5.85 10.51
CA ASP A 95 -5.53 -7.26 10.19
C ASP A 95 -5.65 -7.46 8.68
N ASP A 96 -6.35 -6.57 7.97
CA ASP A 96 -6.50 -6.60 6.52
C ASP A 96 -5.16 -6.38 5.80
N VAL A 97 -4.32 -5.46 6.29
CA VAL A 97 -2.97 -5.22 5.76
C VAL A 97 -2.07 -6.44 5.96
N GLU A 98 -2.10 -7.03 7.16
CA GLU A 98 -1.35 -8.25 7.46
C GLU A 98 -1.77 -9.41 6.56
N SER A 99 -3.08 -9.61 6.40
CA SER A 99 -3.65 -10.66 5.55
C SER A 99 -3.18 -10.52 4.10
N LEU A 100 -3.36 -9.35 3.48
CA LEU A 100 -2.96 -9.10 2.08
C LEU A 100 -1.46 -9.30 1.85
N ILE A 101 -0.61 -8.83 2.78
CA ILE A 101 0.85 -8.95 2.64
C ILE A 101 1.31 -10.39 2.88
N THR A 102 0.63 -11.13 3.76
CA THR A 102 0.91 -12.55 3.98
C THR A 102 0.54 -13.38 2.76
N GLU A 103 -0.65 -13.17 2.19
CA GLU A 103 -1.06 -13.81 0.93
C GLU A 103 -0.10 -13.48 -0.22
N LEU A 104 0.35 -12.23 -0.31
CA LEU A 104 1.36 -11.84 -1.29
C LEU A 104 2.67 -12.63 -1.10
N LYS A 105 3.21 -12.74 0.12
CA LYS A 105 4.44 -13.50 0.41
C LYS A 105 4.34 -14.96 -0.03
N ILE A 106 3.22 -15.61 0.30
CA ILE A 106 2.92 -16.99 -0.10
C ILE A 106 2.92 -17.10 -1.62
N SER A 107 2.22 -16.19 -2.31
CA SER A 107 2.14 -16.19 -3.79
C SER A 107 3.49 -15.97 -4.48
N MET A 108 4.44 -15.30 -3.81
CA MET A 108 5.80 -15.07 -4.28
C MET A 108 6.76 -16.23 -3.96
N GLY A 109 6.25 -17.36 -3.42
CA GLY A 109 7.04 -18.56 -3.12
C GLY A 109 8.00 -18.40 -1.95
N LYS A 110 7.62 -17.62 -0.94
CA LYS A 110 8.46 -17.26 0.21
C LYS A 110 7.65 -17.33 1.51
N ASP A 111 7.68 -18.50 2.15
CA ASP A 111 7.43 -18.72 3.58
C ASP A 111 8.76 -19.02 4.29
#